data_AF-A0A7Y6XFK8-F1
#
_entry.id   AF-A0A7Y6XFK8-F1
#
_cell.length_a   1.000
_cell.length_b   1.000
_cell.length_c   1.000
_cell.angle_alpha   90.00
_cell.angle_beta   90.00
_cell.angle_gamma   90.00
#
_symmetry.space_group_name_H-M   'P 1'
#
loop_
_entity.id
_entity.type
_entity.pdbx_description
1 polymer ?
#
loop_
_entity_poly.entity_id
_entity_poly.type
_entity_poly.pdbx_seq_one_letter_code
_entity_poly.pdbx_strand_id
1 'polypeptide(L)' 'EHEGLDRGWYAGPVGWMGPGRAHLMVGLRSARVRGSRARLFVGCGIVAGSIAEAEWRETEMKSLAVLRALGGGDVGRQ' A
#
# COMPACT_ATOMS: atom_id res chain seq x y z
N GLU A 1 -9.36 2.33 13.94
CA GLU A 1 -10.70 1.81 14.33
C GLU A 1 -11.44 1.22 13.12
N HIS A 2 -11.61 1.95 12.03
CA HIS A 2 -12.39 1.49 10.85
C HIS A 2 -11.82 0.29 10.07
N GLU A 3 -10.51 -0.01 10.15
CA GLU A 3 -9.89 -1.01 9.26
C GLU A 3 -9.76 -2.42 9.84
N GLY A 4 -9.80 -2.58 11.17
CA GLY A 4 -9.59 -3.89 11.81
C GLY A 4 -8.30 -4.63 11.42
N LEU A 5 -7.33 -3.95 10.80
CA LEU A 5 -6.15 -4.54 10.16
C LEU A 5 -4.88 -4.10 10.88
N ASP A 6 -3.99 -5.07 11.15
CA ASP A 6 -2.58 -4.78 11.43
C ASP A 6 -1.90 -4.28 10.15
N ARG A 7 -1.62 -2.98 10.10
CA ARG A 7 -0.93 -2.31 8.99
C ARG A 7 0.55 -2.67 8.89
N GLY A 8 1.16 -3.20 9.96
CA GLY A 8 2.60 -3.40 10.03
C GLY A 8 3.35 -2.10 9.72
N TRP A 9 4.18 -2.11 8.67
CA TRP A 9 4.97 -0.95 8.23
C TRP A 9 4.27 -0.06 7.19
N TYR A 10 3.03 -0.38 6.79
CA TYR A 10 2.31 0.42 5.81
C TYR A 10 2.05 1.84 6.32
N ALA A 11 2.36 2.83 5.49
CA ALA A 11 2.36 4.26 5.80
C ALA A 11 3.34 4.68 6.93
N GLY A 12 4.23 3.78 7.37
CA GLY A 12 5.32 4.07 8.31
C GLY A 12 6.62 4.45 7.60
N PRO A 13 7.65 4.90 8.35
CA PRO A 13 8.96 5.20 7.81
C PRO A 13 9.72 3.92 7.43
N VAL A 14 10.38 3.93 6.27
CA VAL A 14 11.22 2.84 5.77
C VAL A 14 12.52 3.43 5.24
N GLY A 15 13.66 2.86 5.63
CA GLY A 15 14.96 3.32 5.15
C GLY A 15 16.09 2.96 6.11
N TRP A 16 17.15 3.75 6.12
CA TRP A 16 18.33 3.50 6.93
C TRP A 16 18.77 4.75 7.69
N MET A 17 19.45 4.54 8.81
CA MET A 17 20.01 5.57 9.67
C MET A 17 21.41 5.15 10.13
N GLY A 18 22.34 6.11 10.16
CA GLY A 18 23.70 5.92 10.65
C GLY A 18 24.24 7.22 11.26
N PRO A 19 25.51 7.24 11.69
CA PRO A 19 26.10 8.43 12.30
C PRO A 19 26.00 9.63 11.36
N GLY A 20 25.32 10.69 11.81
CA GLY A 20 25.19 11.97 11.11
C GLY A 20 24.31 11.98 9.85
N ARG A 21 23.66 10.86 9.47
CA ARG A 21 22.80 10.83 8.29
C ARG A 21 21.75 9.73 8.32
N ALA A 22 20.63 9.98 7.66
CA ALA A 22 19.56 9.02 7.43
C ALA A 22 18.93 9.25 6.07
N HIS A 23 18.34 8.20 5.49
CA HIS A 23 17.44 8.31 4.36
C HIS A 23 16.19 7.51 4.69
N LEU A 24 15.05 8.18 4.80
CA LEU A 24 13.76 7.58 5.10
C LEU A 24 12.74 7.94 4.01
N MET A 25 11.85 6.99 3.74
CA MET A 25 10.74 7.09 2.81
C MET A 25 9.46 6.61 3.51
N VAL A 26 8.30 6.92 2.96
CA VAL A 26 7.02 6.38 3.48
C VAL A 26 6.73 5.05 2.80
N GLY A 27 6.46 4.01 3.60
CA GLY A 27 6.11 2.68 3.14
C GLY A 27 4.72 2.62 2.50
N LEU A 28 4.58 3.16 1.29
CA LEU A 28 3.36 3.12 0.47
C LEU A 28 3.54 2.16 -0.70
N ARG A 29 2.43 1.73 -1.33
CA ARG A 29 2.43 0.80 -2.47
C ARG A 29 3.36 -0.39 -2.19
N SER A 30 3.07 -1.09 -1.11
CA SER A 30 3.94 -2.13 -0.56
C SER A 30 3.18 -3.44 -0.38
N ALA A 31 3.93 -4.54 -0.23
CA ALA A 31 3.38 -5.84 0.11
C ALA A 31 4.17 -6.48 1.25
N ARG A 32 3.47 -7.14 2.17
CA ARG A 32 4.07 -8.05 3.15
C ARG A 32 4.02 -9.46 2.57
N VAL A 33 5.19 -9.99 2.22
CA VAL A 33 5.35 -11.34 1.66
C VAL A 33 5.71 -12.32 2.77
N ARG A 34 5.02 -13.47 2.82
CA ARG A 34 5.30 -14.59 3.73
C ARG A 34 5.18 -15.89 2.93
N GLY A 35 6.32 -16.52 2.63
CA GLY A 35 6.36 -17.70 1.75
C GLY A 35 5.79 -17.36 0.37
N SER A 36 4.82 -18.14 -0.10
CA SER A 36 4.14 -17.95 -1.38
C SER A 36 2.94 -16.99 -1.34
N ARG A 37 2.70 -16.31 -0.20
CA ARG A 37 1.57 -15.38 -0.05
C ARG A 37 2.06 -13.95 0.12
N ALA A 38 1.37 -13.02 -0.53
CA ALA A 38 1.58 -11.59 -0.36
C ALA A 38 0.27 -10.92 0.08
N ARG A 39 0.36 -10.02 1.06
CA ARG A 39 -0.72 -9.07 1.38
C ARG A 39 -0.30 -7.69 0.89
N LEU A 40 -1.10 -7.11 0.00
CA LEU A 40 -0.87 -5.77 -0.53
C LEU A 40 -1.47 -4.71 0.37
N PHE A 41 -0.81 -3.56 0.46
CA PHE A 41 -1.28 -2.41 1.20
C PHE A 41 -1.34 -1.19 0.28
N VAL A 42 -2.55 -0.69 0.08
CA VAL A 42 -2.89 0.48 -0.73
C VAL A 42 -4.03 1.23 -0.05
N GLY A 43 -4.15 2.52 -0.38
CA GLY A 43 -5.23 3.35 0.14
C GLY A 43 -5.30 4.70 -0.56
N CYS A 44 -6.29 5.47 -0.15
CA CYS A 44 -6.60 6.82 -0.61
C CYS A 44 -6.88 7.71 0.59
N GLY A 45 -6.81 9.03 0.39
CA GLY A 45 -7.20 10.00 1.39
C GLY A 45 -8.67 10.35 1.20
N ILE A 46 -9.47 10.28 2.26
CA ILE A 46 -10.89 10.64 2.21
C ILE A 46 -11.05 12.09 2.68
N VAL A 47 -11.72 12.90 1.86
CA VAL A 47 -12.10 14.28 2.18
C VAL A 47 -13.60 14.47 2.00
N ALA A 48 -14.15 15.61 2.44
CA ALA A 48 -15.59 15.85 2.40
C ALA A 48 -16.22 15.77 0.99
N GLY A 49 -15.43 16.02 -0.06
CA GLY A 49 -15.86 15.90 -1.47
C GLY A 49 -15.56 14.55 -2.13
N SER A 50 -15.04 13.56 -1.38
CA SER A 50 -14.70 12.26 -1.94
C SER A 50 -15.93 11.48 -2.41
N ILE A 51 -15.79 10.78 -3.53
CA ILE A 51 -16.81 9.88 -4.07
C ILE A 51 -16.32 8.45 -3.86
N ALA A 52 -17.02 7.67 -3.04
CA ALA A 52 -16.58 6.33 -2.62
C ALA A 52 -16.13 5.43 -3.79
N GLU A 53 -16.90 5.41 -4.88
CA GLU A 53 -16.58 4.64 -6.09
C GLU A 53 -15.28 5.12 -6.78
N ALA A 54 -15.02 6.43 -6.80
CA ALA A 54 -13.80 6.98 -7.37
C ALA A 54 -12.57 6.65 -6.51
N GLU A 55 -12.70 6.76 -5.19
CA GLU A 55 -11.63 6.42 -4.23
C GLU A 55 -11.28 4.93 -4.25
N TRP A 56 -12.29 4.07 -4.44
CA TRP A 56 -12.09 2.64 -4.65
C TRP A 56 -11.27 2.36 -5.90
N ARG A 57 -11.68 2.93 -7.05
CA ARG A 57 -10.94 2.79 -8.33
C ARG A 57 -9.52 3.34 -8.23
N GLU A 58 -9.31 4.45 -7.54
CA GLU A 58 -7.97 4.97 -7.29
C GLU A 58 -7.10 3.97 -6.53
N THR A 59 -7.67 3.32 -5.51
CA THR A 59 -6.97 2.33 -4.70
C THR A 59 -6.65 1.07 -5.51
N GLU A 60 -7.57 0.59 -6.35
CA GLU A 60 -7.33 -0.50 -7.31
C GLU A 60 -6.19 -0.16 -8.26
N MET A 61 -6.20 1.01 -8.89
CA MET A 61 -5.13 1.45 -9.79
C MET A 61 -3.77 1.53 -9.09
N LYS A 62 -3.72 2.02 -7.85
CA LYS A 62 -2.48 2.04 -7.05
C LYS A 62 -1.94 0.63 -6.77
N SER A 63 -2.82 -0.36 -6.65
CA SER A 63 -2.43 -1.75 -6.35
C SER A 63 -1.68 -2.42 -7.50
N LEU A 64 -1.96 -2.01 -8.74
CA LEU A 64 -1.35 -2.57 -9.96
C LEU A 64 0.17 -2.46 -9.94
N ALA A 65 0.73 -1.39 -9.36
CA ALA A 65 2.18 -1.23 -9.24
C ALA A 65 2.82 -2.39 -8.45
N VAL A 66 2.20 -2.81 -7.35
CA VAL A 66 2.70 -3.89 -6.48
C VAL A 66 2.42 -5.25 -7.10
N LEU A 67 1.25 -5.44 -7.72
CA LEU A 67 0.90 -6.69 -8.40
C LEU A 67 1.86 -7.00 -9.54
N ARG A 68 2.13 -6.02 -10.39
CA ARG A 68 3.09 -6.16 -11.50
C ARG A 68 4.49 -6.50 -10.99
N ALA A 69 4.93 -5.87 -9.90
CA ALA A 69 6.22 -6.17 -9.27
C ALA A 69 6.32 -7.62 -8.73
N LEU A 70 5.19 -8.22 -8.36
CA LEU A 70 5.09 -9.60 -7.91
C LEU A 70 4.85 -10.62 -9.04
N GLY A 71 4.82 -10.17 -10.30
CA GLY A 71 4.51 -11.02 -11.46
C GLY A 71 3.02 -11.33 -11.64
N GLY A 72 2.14 -10.64 -10.90
CA GLY A 72 0.68 -10.74 -11.05
C GLY A 72 0.15 -9.84 -12.18
N GLY A 73 -0.99 -10.26 -12.77
CA GLY A 73 -1.78 -9.47 -13.71
C GLY A 73 -2.82 -8.56 -13.04
N ASP A 74 -3.85 -8.16 -13.78
CA ASP A 74 -4.93 -7.30 -13.28
C ASP A 74 -5.69 -7.92 -12.10
N VAL A 75 -6.15 -7.07 -11.17
CA VAL A 75 -7.05 -7.45 -10.09
C VAL A 75 -8.37 -7.86 -10.72
N GLY A 76 -8.67 -9.16 -10.73
CA GLY A 76 -9.99 -9.65 -11.09
C GLY A 76 -11.02 -9.04 -10.13
N ARG A 77 -12.01 -8.32 -10.68
CA ARG A 77 -13.18 -7.84 -9.92
C ARG A 77 -13.91 -9.07 -9.38
N GLN A 78 -14.08 -9.13 -8.06
CA GLN A 78 -15.13 -9.96 -7.45
C GLN A 78 -16.43 -9.16 -7.46
#